data_AF-A0A535P203-F1
#
_entry.id   AF-A0A535P203-F1
#
_cell.length_a   1.000
_cell.length_b   1.000
_cell.length_c   1.000
_cell.angle_alpha   90.00
_cell.angle_beta   90.00
_cell.angle_gamma   90.00
#
_symmetry.space_group_name_H-M   'P 1'
#
loop_
_entity.id
_entity.type
_entity.pdbx_description
1 polymer ?
#
loop_
_entity_poly.entity_id
_entity_poly.type
_entity_poly.pdbx_seq_one_letter_code
_entity_poly.pdbx_strand_id
1 'polypeptide(L)'
;MLTKFRDSGPPVMEWAAQREATAAPRTFTSTPVKPALAVNNPRLYREVFGFAFASSLGDPTIGYPSWNFGLLSTVAYFGIHVDWTGDFSGGSALNTWNNPSGPVPGFIQTAHANGTKVVLSIAMFDSTSGTPNMCSALQRYNTTIQRTVAEIQAKG
;
A
#
# COMPACT_ATOMS: atom_id res chain seq x y z
N MET A 1 -6.90 -39.73 14.62
CA MET A 1 -6.89 -38.50 15.44
C MET A 1 -6.18 -37.31 14.78
N LEU A 2 -5.85 -37.35 13.47
CA LEU A 2 -5.13 -36.25 12.78
C LEU A 2 -5.97 -35.46 11.75
N THR A 3 -7.19 -35.88 11.45
CA THR A 3 -8.03 -35.22 10.44
C THR A 3 -8.75 -33.97 10.95
N LYS A 4 -8.88 -33.83 12.28
CA LYS A 4 -9.68 -32.74 12.91
C LYS A 4 -8.97 -31.39 12.97
N PHE A 5 -7.67 -31.31 12.63
CA PHE A 5 -6.90 -30.05 12.60
C PHE A 5 -6.83 -29.39 11.22
N ARG A 6 -7.26 -30.07 10.15
CA ARG A 6 -7.26 -29.51 8.78
C ARG A 6 -8.52 -28.74 8.43
N ASP A 7 -9.64 -29.04 9.08
CA ASP A 7 -10.96 -28.52 8.70
C ASP A 7 -11.51 -27.45 9.65
N SER A 8 -10.84 -27.22 10.79
CA SER A 8 -11.11 -26.07 11.65
C SER A 8 -10.09 -24.99 11.33
N GLY A 9 -10.57 -23.83 10.88
CA GLY A 9 -9.73 -22.63 10.78
C GLY A 9 -9.01 -22.38 12.11
N PRO A 10 -7.88 -21.63 12.09
CA PRO A 10 -7.14 -21.31 13.31
C PRO A 10 -8.10 -20.88 14.43
N PRO A 11 -7.92 -21.29 15.70
CA PRO A 11 -8.84 -20.93 16.79
C PRO A 11 -9.10 -19.42 16.87
N VAL A 12 -8.11 -18.61 16.49
CA VAL A 12 -8.24 -17.15 16.37
C VAL A 12 -9.32 -16.69 15.38
N MET A 13 -9.57 -17.44 14.30
CA MET A 13 -10.62 -17.17 13.32
C MET A 13 -12.00 -17.52 13.87
N GLU A 14 -12.12 -18.58 14.66
CA GLU A 14 -13.39 -18.96 15.31
C GLU A 14 -13.76 -17.93 16.40
N TRP A 15 -12.78 -17.48 17.18
CA TRP A 15 -12.96 -16.41 18.16
C TRP A 15 -13.31 -15.06 17.52
N ALA A 16 -12.68 -14.73 16.38
CA ALA A 16 -13.02 -13.54 15.62
C ALA A 16 -14.45 -13.63 15.06
N ALA A 17 -14.81 -14.77 14.45
CA ALA A 17 -16.15 -15.00 13.91
C ALA A 17 -17.24 -14.90 14.98
N GLN A 18 -17.02 -15.46 16.18
CA GLN A 18 -17.95 -15.33 17.30
C GLN A 18 -18.08 -13.88 17.79
N ARG A 19 -16.99 -13.12 17.83
CA ARG A 19 -17.03 -11.68 18.19
C ARG A 19 -17.80 -10.86 17.19
N GLU A 20 -17.63 -11.10 15.89
CA GLU A 20 -18.41 -10.41 14.86
C GLU A 20 -19.89 -10.83 14.90
N ALA A 21 -20.18 -12.13 15.09
CA ALA A 21 -21.55 -12.65 15.14
C ALA A 21 -22.34 -12.17 16.37
N THR A 22 -21.66 -11.82 17.47
CA THR A 22 -22.26 -11.31 18.71
C THR A 22 -22.11 -9.80 18.87
N ALA A 23 -21.41 -9.13 17.96
CA ALA A 23 -21.32 -7.68 17.97
C ALA A 23 -22.72 -7.07 17.77
N ALA A 24 -23.05 -6.07 18.58
CA ALA A 24 -24.28 -5.31 18.38
C ALA A 24 -24.28 -4.73 16.95
N PRO A 25 -25.40 -4.82 16.20
CA PRO A 25 -25.50 -4.23 14.88
C PRO A 25 -25.13 -2.76 14.94
N ARG A 26 -24.01 -2.41 14.31
CA ARG A 26 -23.63 -1.01 14.15
C ARG A 26 -24.43 -0.46 12.99
N THR A 27 -25.28 0.51 13.27
CA THR A 27 -25.82 1.38 12.22
C THR A 27 -24.68 2.22 11.68
N PHE A 28 -24.07 1.76 10.60
CA PHE A 28 -23.25 2.62 9.77
C PHE A 28 -24.20 3.62 9.14
N THR A 29 -24.13 4.88 9.57
CA THR A 29 -24.68 5.94 8.74
C THR A 29 -23.93 5.83 7.41
N SER A 30 -24.66 5.56 6.33
CA SER A 30 -24.10 5.74 4.99
C SER A 30 -23.79 7.22 4.90
N THR A 31 -22.53 7.59 5.17
CA THR A 31 -22.00 8.81 4.60
C THR A 31 -22.30 8.69 3.10
N PRO A 32 -22.88 9.73 2.47
CA PRO A 32 -23.10 9.68 1.04
C PRO A 32 -21.77 9.25 0.43
N VAL A 33 -21.79 8.13 -0.28
CA VAL A 33 -20.64 7.64 -1.03
C VAL A 33 -20.21 8.84 -1.84
N LYS A 34 -19.09 9.47 -1.46
CA LYS A 34 -18.44 10.41 -2.37
C LYS A 34 -18.34 9.63 -3.66
N PRO A 35 -18.92 10.10 -4.78
CA PRO A 35 -18.83 9.37 -6.04
C PRO A 35 -17.38 8.95 -6.19
N ALA A 36 -17.16 7.65 -6.43
CA ALA A 36 -15.82 7.07 -6.55
C ALA A 36 -14.97 8.10 -7.28
N LEU A 37 -13.93 8.62 -6.60
CA LEU A 37 -13.16 9.78 -7.05
C LEU A 37 -13.03 9.66 -8.56
N ALA A 38 -13.68 10.60 -9.27
CA ALA A 38 -13.89 10.55 -10.71
C ALA A 38 -12.63 10.03 -11.37
N VAL A 39 -12.76 9.20 -12.41
CA VAL A 39 -11.61 8.67 -13.13
C VAL A 39 -10.63 9.83 -13.39
N ASN A 40 -9.52 9.86 -12.65
CA ASN A 40 -8.61 11.02 -12.68
C ASN A 40 -7.98 11.18 -14.07
N ASN A 41 -8.02 10.11 -14.87
CA ASN A 41 -7.79 10.12 -16.30
C ASN A 41 -9.11 9.79 -17.03
N PRO A 42 -9.88 10.78 -17.53
CA PRO A 42 -11.19 10.57 -18.15
C PRO A 42 -11.17 9.66 -19.39
N ARG A 43 -9.99 9.21 -19.84
CA ARG A 43 -9.80 8.28 -20.95
C ARG A 43 -9.88 6.80 -20.54
N LEU A 44 -9.86 6.49 -19.24
CA LEU A 44 -9.85 5.11 -18.75
C LEU A 44 -11.22 4.71 -18.18
N TYR A 45 -11.81 3.65 -18.70
CA TYR A 45 -13.08 3.11 -18.17
C TYR A 45 -12.87 2.10 -17.03
N ARG A 46 -11.62 1.82 -16.65
CA ARG A 46 -11.22 0.83 -15.64
C ARG A 46 -9.99 1.32 -14.90
N GLU A 47 -9.80 0.82 -13.68
CA GLU A 47 -8.55 1.05 -12.96
C GLU A 47 -7.46 0.13 -13.50
N VAL A 48 -6.30 0.71 -13.82
CA VAL A 48 -5.10 0.03 -14.31
C VAL A 48 -3.94 0.47 -13.44
N PHE A 49 -3.36 -0.50 -12.72
CA PHE A 49 -2.25 -0.30 -11.79
C PHE A 49 -0.92 -0.65 -12.45
N GLY A 50 0.05 0.27 -12.38
CA GLY A 50 1.46 -0.02 -12.62
C GLY A 50 2.21 -0.16 -11.29
N PHE A 51 3.01 -1.21 -11.12
CA PHE A 51 3.83 -1.42 -9.91
C PHE A 51 5.28 -1.05 -10.19
N ALA A 52 5.77 0.00 -9.54
CA ALA A 52 7.10 0.55 -9.74
C ALA A 52 8.03 0.12 -8.61
N PHE A 53 9.06 -0.66 -8.95
CA PHE A 53 10.07 -1.09 -7.98
C PHE A 53 11.08 0.02 -7.72
N ALA A 54 11.39 0.25 -6.44
CA ALA A 54 12.35 1.29 -6.03
C ALA A 54 13.72 1.18 -6.72
N SER A 55 14.20 -0.05 -6.96
CA SER A 55 15.52 -0.32 -7.55
C SER A 55 15.65 0.09 -9.00
N SER A 56 14.54 0.14 -9.73
CA SER A 56 14.52 0.43 -11.17
C SER A 56 13.70 1.68 -11.49
N LEU A 57 13.25 2.43 -10.49
CA LEU A 57 12.26 3.49 -10.67
C LEU A 57 12.68 4.50 -11.75
N GLY A 58 13.93 4.97 -11.70
CA GLY A 58 14.48 5.94 -12.65
C GLY A 58 15.15 5.35 -13.88
N ASP A 59 15.14 4.03 -14.06
CA ASP A 59 15.77 3.39 -15.22
C ASP A 59 15.01 3.77 -16.51
N PRO A 60 15.69 4.26 -17.56
CA PRO A 60 15.02 4.74 -18.76
C PRO A 60 14.42 3.63 -19.64
N THR A 61 14.72 2.36 -19.36
CA THR A 61 14.27 1.20 -20.16
C THR A 61 13.18 0.39 -19.46
N ILE A 62 13.21 0.31 -18.13
CA ILE A 62 12.25 -0.49 -17.34
C ILE A 62 11.52 0.31 -16.27
N GLY A 63 12.01 1.50 -15.92
CA GLY A 63 11.42 2.40 -14.95
C GLY A 63 10.35 3.32 -15.54
N TYR A 64 9.84 4.22 -14.70
CA TYR A 64 8.76 5.12 -15.08
C TYR A 64 9.03 5.98 -16.33
N PRO A 65 10.27 6.38 -16.68
CA PRO A 65 10.51 7.17 -17.89
C PRO A 65 10.14 6.42 -19.18
N SER A 66 10.10 5.09 -19.16
CA SER A 66 9.73 4.25 -20.31
C SER A 66 8.21 4.01 -20.43
N TRP A 67 7.42 4.39 -19.42
CA TRP A 67 6.01 4.00 -19.31
C TRP A 67 5.07 4.96 -20.04
N ASN A 68 3.97 4.43 -20.59
CA ASN A 68 2.88 5.25 -21.12
C ASN A 68 1.82 5.49 -20.03
N PHE A 69 1.93 6.64 -19.35
CA PHE A 69 1.00 7.04 -18.28
C PHE A 69 -0.45 7.26 -18.76
N GLY A 70 -0.67 7.50 -20.06
CA GLY A 70 -2.02 7.60 -20.62
C GLY A 70 -2.85 6.32 -20.48
N LEU A 71 -2.20 5.18 -20.22
CA LEU A 71 -2.82 3.86 -20.01
C LEU A 71 -2.98 3.49 -18.52
N LEU A 72 -2.51 4.34 -17.60
CA LEU A 72 -2.47 4.05 -16.17
C LEU A 72 -3.43 4.95 -15.40
N SER A 73 -4.27 4.36 -14.55
CA SER A 73 -5.09 5.11 -13.61
C SER A 73 -4.36 5.35 -12.30
N THR A 74 -3.49 4.40 -11.92
CA THR A 74 -2.76 4.40 -10.66
C THR A 74 -1.37 3.81 -10.85
N VAL A 75 -0.37 4.34 -10.16
CA VAL A 75 0.96 3.75 -10.04
C VAL A 75 1.30 3.56 -8.57
N ALA A 76 1.84 2.39 -8.23
CA ALA A 76 2.19 1.99 -6.89
C ALA A 76 3.71 1.95 -6.72
N TYR A 77 4.26 2.76 -5.81
CA TYR A 77 5.66 2.63 -5.41
C TYR A 77 5.82 1.43 -4.47
N PHE A 78 6.71 0.50 -4.82
CA PHE A 78 6.92 -0.75 -4.11
C PHE A 78 8.30 -0.86 -3.46
N GLY A 79 8.29 -1.32 -2.21
CA GLY A 79 9.50 -1.73 -1.47
C GLY A 79 9.59 -1.25 -0.02
N ILE A 80 8.67 -0.39 0.45
CA ILE A 80 8.62 0.03 1.85
C ILE A 80 7.90 -1.04 2.67
N HIS A 81 8.39 -1.29 3.88
CA HIS A 81 7.77 -2.13 4.89
C HIS A 81 7.71 -1.36 6.22
N VAL A 82 7.21 -2.01 7.26
CA VAL A 82 7.27 -1.45 8.62
C VAL A 82 8.12 -2.31 9.52
N ASP A 83 8.77 -1.67 10.49
CA ASP A 83 9.47 -2.37 11.56
C ASP A 83 8.56 -2.60 12.79
N TRP A 84 9.14 -3.14 13.86
CA TRP A 84 8.42 -3.49 15.08
C TRP A 84 7.79 -2.32 15.86
N THR A 85 8.20 -1.07 15.60
CA THR A 85 7.57 0.13 16.19
C THR A 85 6.34 0.57 15.39
N GLY A 86 6.18 0.05 14.17
CA GLY A 86 5.21 0.53 13.19
C GLY A 86 5.71 1.74 12.38
N ASP A 87 6.99 2.07 12.48
CA ASP A 87 7.62 3.07 11.63
C ASP A 87 7.99 2.47 10.26
N PHE A 88 8.13 3.33 9.26
CA PHE A 88 8.57 2.92 7.93
C PHE A 88 10.03 2.47 7.97
N SER A 89 10.26 1.32 7.36
CA SER A 89 11.56 0.73 7.09
C SER A 89 11.59 0.23 5.65
N GLY A 90 12.77 -0.02 5.10
CA GLY A 90 12.87 -0.30 3.66
C GLY A 90 14.26 -0.35 3.09
N GLY A 91 15.29 -0.04 3.89
CA GLY A 91 16.66 0.07 3.41
C GLY A 91 16.74 0.98 2.19
N SER A 92 17.27 0.47 1.09
CA SER A 92 17.39 1.21 -0.17
C SER A 92 16.06 1.70 -0.74
N ALA A 93 14.94 0.98 -0.54
CA ALA A 93 13.63 1.43 -1.02
C ALA A 93 13.11 2.64 -0.25
N LEU A 94 13.32 2.70 1.07
CA LEU A 94 12.98 3.89 1.85
C LEU A 94 13.95 5.05 1.56
N ASN A 95 15.23 4.75 1.35
CA ASN A 95 16.22 5.77 0.94
C ASN A 95 15.87 6.40 -0.42
N THR A 96 15.47 5.59 -1.41
CA THR A 96 15.00 6.10 -2.72
C THR A 96 13.74 6.93 -2.57
N TRP A 97 12.77 6.50 -1.75
CA TRP A 97 11.54 7.25 -1.44
C TRP A 97 11.83 8.65 -0.87
N ASN A 98 12.84 8.72 0.01
CA ASN A 98 13.19 9.93 0.75
C ASN A 98 14.21 10.82 0.04
N ASN A 99 14.84 10.37 -1.05
CA ASN A 99 15.84 11.16 -1.76
C ASN A 99 15.16 12.25 -2.62
N PRO A 100 15.28 13.55 -2.25
CA PRO A 100 14.66 14.64 -3.01
C PRO A 100 15.32 14.89 -4.37
N SER A 101 16.54 14.38 -4.58
CA SER A 101 17.24 14.43 -5.86
C SER A 101 17.18 13.08 -6.61
N GLY A 102 16.39 12.13 -6.09
CA GLY A 102 16.18 10.83 -6.69
C GLY A 102 15.08 10.85 -7.76
N PRO A 103 14.68 9.66 -8.25
CA PRO A 103 13.65 9.54 -9.30
C PRO A 103 12.21 9.77 -8.80
N VAL A 104 11.98 9.76 -7.48
CA VAL A 104 10.63 9.79 -6.89
C VAL A 104 9.87 11.10 -7.16
N PRO A 105 10.47 12.29 -7.02
CA PRO A 105 9.78 13.53 -7.39
C PRO A 105 9.32 13.55 -8.85
N GLY A 106 10.19 13.13 -9.77
CA GLY A 106 9.88 13.08 -11.21
C GLY A 106 8.79 12.04 -11.54
N PHE A 107 8.82 10.88 -10.87
CA PHE A 107 7.78 9.87 -10.96
C PHE A 107 6.40 10.41 -10.53
N ILE A 108 6.34 11.05 -9.36
CA ILE A 108 5.09 11.63 -8.83
C ILE A 108 4.57 12.73 -9.77
N GLN A 109 5.45 13.64 -10.18
CA GLN A 109 5.09 14.74 -11.06
C GLN A 109 4.55 14.24 -12.41
N THR A 110 5.22 13.24 -13.01
CA THR A 110 4.80 12.67 -14.31
C THR A 110 3.47 11.95 -14.20
N ALA A 111 3.24 11.18 -13.13
CA ALA A 111 1.97 10.53 -12.86
C ALA A 111 0.83 11.55 -12.74
N HIS A 112 1.01 12.57 -11.88
CA HIS A 112 -0.01 13.58 -11.63
C HIS A 112 -0.30 14.44 -12.87
N ALA A 113 0.71 14.77 -13.68
CA ALA A 113 0.54 15.50 -14.94
C ALA A 113 -0.32 14.72 -15.96
N ASN A 114 -0.41 13.40 -15.84
CA ASN A 114 -1.22 12.53 -16.70
C ASN A 114 -2.56 12.09 -16.05
N GLY A 115 -2.91 12.64 -14.89
CA GLY A 115 -4.10 12.23 -14.15
C GLY A 115 -4.00 10.82 -13.54
N THR A 116 -2.79 10.27 -13.42
CA THR A 116 -2.53 8.99 -12.78
C THR A 116 -2.30 9.21 -11.28
N LYS A 117 -3.00 8.46 -10.42
CA LYS A 117 -2.82 8.51 -8.96
C LYS A 117 -1.50 7.85 -8.58
N VAL A 118 -0.80 8.37 -7.58
CA VAL A 118 0.33 7.67 -6.95
C VAL A 118 -0.11 7.09 -5.63
N VAL A 119 0.21 5.82 -5.38
CA VAL A 119 0.00 5.16 -4.09
C VAL A 119 1.32 4.61 -3.56
N LEU A 120 1.50 4.73 -2.25
CA LEU A 120 2.57 4.05 -1.55
C LEU A 120 2.09 2.67 -1.12
N SER A 121 2.86 1.62 -1.44
CA SER A 121 2.58 0.27 -0.93
C SER A 121 3.46 -0.04 0.29
N ILE A 122 2.82 -0.65 1.30
CA ILE A 122 3.48 -1.16 2.50
C ILE A 122 3.47 -2.67 2.41
N ALA A 123 4.64 -3.27 2.25
CA ALA A 123 4.81 -4.71 2.22
C ALA A 123 4.67 -5.27 3.64
N MET A 124 3.69 -6.15 3.84
CA MET A 124 3.46 -6.83 5.12
C MET A 124 4.28 -8.12 5.20
N PHE A 125 4.93 -8.33 6.34
CA PHE A 125 5.67 -9.56 6.63
C PHE A 125 5.24 -10.12 8.00
N ASP A 126 5.30 -11.45 8.13
CA ASP A 126 4.95 -12.19 9.34
C ASP A 126 6.17 -12.46 10.25
N SER A 127 7.28 -11.76 10.00
CA SER A 127 8.51 -11.79 10.82
C SER A 127 9.15 -13.18 10.90
N THR A 128 9.13 -13.91 9.80
CA THR A 128 9.80 -15.21 9.64
C THR A 128 11.31 -15.08 9.39
N SER A 129 12.01 -16.20 9.44
CA SER A 129 13.45 -16.27 9.15
C SER A 129 13.76 -15.67 7.78
N GLY A 130 14.56 -14.60 7.75
CA GLY A 130 14.90 -13.84 6.54
C GLY A 130 14.42 -12.39 6.56
N THR A 131 13.43 -12.06 7.40
CA THR A 131 12.86 -10.70 7.51
C THR A 131 12.66 -10.28 8.98
N PRO A 132 13.70 -10.35 9.85
CA PRO A 132 13.54 -10.22 11.30
C PRO A 132 13.09 -8.82 11.76
N ASN A 133 13.28 -7.80 10.92
CA ASN A 133 12.90 -6.42 11.21
C ASN A 133 11.68 -5.96 10.40
N MET A 134 10.98 -6.88 9.73
CA MET A 134 9.78 -6.57 8.96
C MET A 134 8.59 -7.18 9.70
N CYS A 135 7.65 -6.35 10.13
CA CYS A 135 6.47 -6.80 10.88
C CYS A 135 5.16 -6.55 10.14
N SER A 136 4.07 -7.08 10.69
CA SER A 136 2.75 -6.79 10.18
C SER A 136 2.34 -5.37 10.58
N ALA A 137 2.16 -4.50 9.59
CA ALA A 137 1.58 -3.15 9.75
C ALA A 137 0.29 -3.13 10.57
N LEU A 138 -0.52 -4.20 10.48
CA LEU A 138 -1.78 -4.30 11.22
C LEU A 138 -1.58 -4.47 12.73
N GLN A 139 -0.47 -5.06 13.19
CA GLN A 139 -0.17 -5.18 14.62
C GLN A 139 0.20 -3.84 15.26
N ARG A 140 0.69 -2.88 14.45
CA ARG A 140 1.13 -1.53 14.87
C ARG A 140 0.35 -0.44 14.12
N TYR A 141 -0.94 -0.68 13.89
CA TYR A 141 -1.76 0.12 12.98
C TYR A 141 -1.76 1.61 13.31
N ASN A 142 -1.81 2.00 14.59
CA ASN A 142 -1.93 3.41 14.96
C ASN A 142 -0.70 4.23 14.51
N THR A 143 0.51 3.75 14.83
CA THR A 143 1.76 4.39 14.37
C THR A 143 1.88 4.32 12.85
N THR A 144 1.60 3.16 12.26
CA THR A 144 1.73 2.96 10.80
C THR A 144 0.83 3.92 10.03
N ILE A 145 -0.43 4.11 10.47
CA ILE A 145 -1.37 5.06 9.87
C ILE A 145 -0.84 6.48 9.99
N GLN A 146 -0.38 6.89 11.17
CA GLN A 146 0.16 8.24 11.39
C GLN A 146 1.35 8.53 10.46
N ARG A 147 2.29 7.58 10.34
CA ARG A 147 3.44 7.72 9.42
C ARG A 147 3.02 7.75 7.96
N THR A 148 2.09 6.89 7.57
CA THR A 148 1.58 6.85 6.19
C THR A 148 0.95 8.18 5.80
N VAL A 149 0.10 8.75 6.67
CA VAL A 149 -0.54 10.05 6.40
C VAL A 149 0.49 11.16 6.30
N ALA A 150 1.47 11.20 7.21
CA ALA A 150 2.52 12.21 7.19
C ALA A 150 3.36 12.15 5.88
N GLU A 151 3.71 10.95 5.42
CA GLU A 151 4.48 10.75 4.19
C GLU A 151 3.71 11.15 2.93
N ILE A 152 2.42 10.82 2.87
CA ILE A 152 1.55 11.24 1.76
C ILE A 152 1.43 12.76 1.74
N GLN A 153 1.17 13.40 2.88
CA GLN A 153 1.08 14.86 2.97
C GLN A 153 2.38 15.58 2.59
N ALA A 154 3.53 14.98 2.91
CA ALA A 154 4.84 15.56 2.59
C ALA A 154 5.16 15.52 1.08
N LYS A 155 4.55 14.62 0.31
CA LYS A 155 4.91 14.35 -1.11
C LYS A 155 3.82 14.69 -2.12
N GLY A 156 2.60 15.00 -1.65
CA GLY A 156 1.49 15.51 -2.47
C GLY A 156 0.46 14.45 -2.81
#